data_AF-A0A1Y3R781-F1
#
_entry.id   AF-A0A1Y3R781-F1
#
_cell.length_a   1.000
_cell.length_b   1.000
_cell.length_c   1.000
_cell.angle_alpha   90.00
_cell.angle_beta   90.00
_cell.angle_gamma   90.00
#
_symmetry.space_group_name_H-M   'P 1'
#
loop_
_entity.id
_entity.type
_entity.pdbx_description
1 polymer ?
#
loop_
_entity_poly.entity_id
_entity_poly.type
_entity_poly.pdbx_seq_one_letter_code
_entity_poly.pdbx_strand_id
1 'polypeptide(L)'
;MALLLLFGLTACGGPGNEPESESVPKGDGQITSEPAPSSREPAVSITETAARTVDLELYETPDFSIQIPKGWTVTSGGTGMYHSIRIQDPAEPLNQMFVLLKADILLHSQEGKDAWTYYSGVTGMPDMQIFAQAPVLSSPSTENFYQIFPQYADFAAQYGPGYAGYTFPQFEAFTVTERFPSTGSLSAYALGDELLRATFTEDGREGEGMFAASVVDFGSVPIAAGPPVGYQLPQADGGYYMAYNIMAVTAAKDTFVEWEGILTESLGTLEYSENFVNATIQAGQEVVQQAMDFSRNANEVLNGIMSSWKARDTSVDIQSQKQSDATLGYERVYDTETGDIYRAENGWSDSYSGERYQPVTEDEMYVQPISGYIE
;
A
#
# COMPACT_ATOMS: atom_id res chain seq x y z
N MET A 1 55.01 11.59 4.26
CA MET A 1 55.77 12.27 5.35
C MET A 1 54.80 12.37 6.52
N ALA A 2 55.05 11.78 7.70
CA ALA A 2 56.16 11.99 8.64
C ALA A 2 55.98 13.33 9.41
N LEU A 3 56.13 13.41 10.75
CA LEU A 3 56.79 12.50 11.70
C LEU A 3 56.29 12.72 13.17
N LEU A 4 56.41 11.69 14.05
CA LEU A 4 56.52 11.59 15.56
C LEU A 4 56.12 12.79 16.50
N LEU A 5 55.84 12.69 17.82
CA LEU A 5 56.11 11.76 18.95
C LEU A 5 54.87 11.69 19.89
N LEU A 6 54.62 10.75 20.84
CA LEU A 6 55.34 9.66 21.54
C LEU A 6 56.04 10.00 22.89
N PHE A 7 55.35 9.70 24.01
CA PHE A 7 55.83 9.40 25.39
C PHE A 7 54.63 8.81 26.20
N GLY A 8 54.76 7.94 27.22
CA GLY A 8 55.90 7.15 27.73
C GLY A 8 55.78 6.81 29.24
N LEU A 9 56.20 5.59 29.65
CA LEU A 9 56.30 5.04 31.05
C LEU A 9 54.94 4.60 31.67
N THR A 10 54.72 3.46 32.37
CA THR A 10 55.50 2.44 33.15
C THR A 10 56.05 2.92 34.51
N ALA A 11 56.24 2.13 35.58
CA ALA A 11 56.06 0.69 35.90
C ALA A 11 55.63 0.56 37.41
N CYS A 12 55.65 -0.54 38.19
CA CYS A 12 56.08 -1.96 38.10
C CYS A 12 55.50 -2.76 39.31
N GLY A 13 55.66 -4.10 39.36
CA GLY A 13 55.75 -4.86 40.64
C GLY A 13 54.93 -6.16 40.81
N GLY A 14 55.62 -7.32 40.90
CA GLY A 14 55.13 -8.58 41.53
C GLY A 14 55.92 -8.84 42.84
N PRO A 15 56.26 -10.10 43.25
CA PRO A 15 55.92 -11.42 42.66
C PRO A 15 55.57 -12.53 43.71
N GLY A 16 55.40 -13.80 43.28
CA GLY A 16 56.02 -14.95 43.99
C GLY A 16 55.20 -16.21 44.37
N ASN A 17 55.59 -17.34 43.75
CA ASN A 17 55.73 -18.72 44.27
C ASN A 17 54.52 -19.66 44.53
N GLU A 18 54.66 -20.89 44.02
CA GLU A 18 54.02 -22.15 44.45
C GLU A 18 54.88 -22.89 45.51
N PRO A 19 54.39 -23.99 46.14
CA PRO A 19 54.82 -25.33 45.67
C PRO A 19 53.79 -26.48 45.87
N GLU A 20 54.15 -27.68 45.38
CA GLU A 20 53.54 -28.99 45.70
C GLU A 20 53.87 -29.45 47.16
N SER A 21 53.36 -30.53 47.77
CA SER A 21 52.68 -31.76 47.29
C SER A 21 51.88 -32.52 48.40
N GLU A 22 51.28 -33.67 48.00
CA GLU A 22 50.90 -34.87 48.79
C GLU A 22 49.68 -34.97 49.75
N SER A 23 48.78 -35.89 49.34
CA SER A 23 48.07 -36.92 50.16
C SER A 23 46.70 -36.62 50.80
N VAL A 24 45.95 -37.70 51.09
CA VAL A 24 44.51 -37.74 51.39
C VAL A 24 44.25 -38.53 52.69
N PRO A 25 43.13 -38.30 53.39
CA PRO A 25 42.08 -39.34 53.39
C PRO A 25 40.63 -38.82 53.28
N LYS A 26 39.72 -39.74 52.96
CA LYS A 26 38.29 -39.48 52.71
C LYS A 26 37.50 -38.97 53.92
N GLY A 27 36.44 -38.21 53.63
CA GLY A 27 35.22 -38.16 54.42
C GLY A 27 34.01 -38.25 53.48
N ASP A 28 33.26 -39.35 53.55
CA ASP A 28 32.10 -39.56 52.67
C ASP A 28 30.89 -38.74 53.17
N GLY A 29 30.26 -37.96 52.28
CA GLY A 29 29.22 -36.98 52.64
C GLY A 29 28.45 -36.41 51.45
N GLN A 30 28.25 -37.21 50.41
CA GLN A 30 27.63 -36.78 49.16
C GLN A 30 26.11 -36.61 49.30
N ILE A 31 25.67 -35.44 49.77
CA ILE A 31 24.31 -34.96 49.50
C ILE A 31 24.29 -34.44 48.06
N THR A 32 23.97 -35.31 47.10
CA THR A 32 23.47 -34.85 45.81
C THR A 32 22.08 -34.26 46.03
N SER A 33 22.00 -32.95 46.18
CA SER A 33 20.85 -32.23 45.66
C SER A 33 20.80 -32.51 44.15
N GLU A 34 19.80 -33.25 43.69
CA GLU A 34 19.46 -33.22 42.27
C GLU A 34 19.26 -31.75 41.86
N PRO A 35 19.80 -31.31 40.70
CA PRO A 35 19.29 -30.10 40.08
C PRO A 35 17.78 -30.28 39.93
N ALA A 36 17.00 -29.30 40.39
CA ALA A 36 15.58 -29.26 40.05
C ALA A 36 15.46 -29.39 38.52
N PRO A 37 14.45 -30.12 37.99
CA PRO A 37 14.31 -30.27 36.56
C PRO A 37 14.27 -28.88 35.92
N SER A 38 15.25 -28.60 35.05
CA SER A 38 15.25 -27.41 34.21
C SER A 38 13.89 -27.33 33.55
N SER A 39 13.14 -26.27 33.88
CA SER A 39 11.84 -25.98 33.33
C SER A 39 11.99 -25.79 31.83
N ARG A 40 11.80 -26.87 31.08
CA ARG A 40 11.63 -26.78 29.63
C ARG A 40 10.41 -25.93 29.39
N GLU A 41 10.62 -24.80 28.73
CA GLU A 41 9.58 -24.00 28.11
C GLU A 41 8.51 -24.93 27.49
N PRO A 42 7.21 -24.71 27.76
CA PRO A 42 6.15 -25.44 27.09
C PRO A 42 6.33 -25.33 25.57
N ALA A 43 6.23 -26.46 24.87
CA ALA A 43 6.28 -26.44 23.41
C ALA A 43 4.99 -25.81 22.88
N VAL A 44 5.13 -24.67 22.20
CA VAL A 44 4.03 -23.92 21.57
C VAL A 44 4.03 -24.21 20.07
N SER A 45 2.86 -24.45 19.48
CA SER A 45 2.70 -24.56 18.02
C SER A 45 2.48 -23.16 17.44
N ILE A 46 3.12 -22.86 16.31
CA ILE A 46 3.00 -21.56 15.63
C ILE A 46 2.79 -21.81 14.13
N THR A 47 1.71 -21.23 13.60
CA THR A 47 1.42 -21.13 12.17
C THR A 47 1.71 -19.69 11.73
N GLU A 48 2.76 -19.49 10.93
CA GLU A 48 3.17 -18.14 10.50
C GLU A 48 2.17 -17.48 9.54
N THR A 49 2.14 -16.15 9.51
CA THR A 49 1.27 -15.40 8.58
C THR A 49 1.73 -15.55 7.13
N ALA A 50 0.78 -15.57 6.20
CA ALA A 50 1.07 -15.68 4.77
C ALA A 50 2.08 -14.60 4.32
N ALA A 51 1.89 -13.36 4.77
CA ALA A 51 2.79 -12.23 4.49
C ALA A 51 4.22 -12.40 5.03
N ARG A 52 4.42 -13.11 6.17
CA ARG A 52 5.76 -13.42 6.70
C ARG A 52 6.49 -14.47 5.86
N THR A 53 5.75 -15.41 5.29
CA THR A 53 6.30 -16.58 4.58
C THR A 53 6.58 -16.36 3.09
N VAL A 54 6.21 -15.22 2.51
CA VAL A 54 6.21 -15.04 1.05
C VAL A 54 7.55 -14.55 0.51
N ASP A 55 8.16 -15.36 -0.36
CA ASP A 55 9.28 -14.95 -1.22
C ASP A 55 8.85 -13.81 -2.16
N LEU A 56 9.77 -12.91 -2.53
CA LEU A 56 9.62 -12.04 -3.70
C LEU A 56 10.26 -12.66 -4.94
N GLU A 57 9.72 -12.36 -6.13
CA GLU A 57 10.35 -12.63 -7.42
C GLU A 57 10.24 -11.45 -8.39
N LEU A 58 11.23 -11.32 -9.27
CA LEU A 58 11.28 -10.26 -10.28
C LEU A 58 10.36 -10.62 -11.45
N TYR A 59 9.32 -9.80 -11.68
CA TYR A 59 8.48 -9.83 -12.85
C TYR A 59 8.97 -8.80 -13.88
N GLU A 60 9.15 -9.22 -15.14
CA GLU A 60 9.64 -8.37 -16.24
C GLU A 60 8.80 -8.54 -17.50
N THR A 61 8.55 -7.40 -18.16
CA THR A 61 7.92 -7.28 -19.48
C THR A 61 8.75 -6.34 -20.35
N PRO A 62 8.47 -6.20 -21.66
CA PRO A 62 9.10 -5.17 -22.50
C PRO A 62 8.82 -3.72 -22.03
N ASP A 63 7.76 -3.51 -21.26
CA ASP A 63 7.23 -2.19 -20.88
C ASP A 63 7.57 -1.78 -19.44
N PHE A 64 7.65 -2.74 -18.51
CA PHE A 64 8.01 -2.50 -17.10
C PHE A 64 8.60 -3.73 -16.40
N SER A 65 9.32 -3.49 -15.30
CA SER A 65 9.82 -4.46 -14.33
C SER A 65 9.35 -4.12 -12.91
N ILE A 66 9.17 -5.12 -12.04
CA ILE A 66 8.75 -4.95 -10.63
C ILE A 66 9.02 -6.23 -9.82
N GLN A 67 9.40 -6.12 -8.54
CA GLN A 67 9.38 -7.24 -7.60
C GLN A 67 7.95 -7.51 -7.13
N ILE A 68 7.51 -8.77 -7.13
CA ILE A 68 6.17 -9.17 -6.67
C ILE A 68 6.26 -10.31 -5.65
N PRO A 69 5.26 -10.46 -4.76
CA PRO A 69 5.11 -11.69 -4.00
C PRO A 69 4.94 -12.89 -4.95
N LYS A 70 5.69 -13.94 -4.69
CA LYS A 70 5.92 -15.04 -5.63
C LYS A 70 4.65 -15.80 -6.00
N GLY A 71 4.45 -16.02 -7.30
CA GLY A 71 3.26 -16.67 -7.84
C GLY A 71 1.99 -15.80 -7.86
N TRP A 72 2.08 -14.51 -7.52
CA TRP A 72 0.96 -13.58 -7.68
C TRP A 72 0.64 -13.32 -9.16
N THR A 73 -0.63 -13.04 -9.45
CA THR A 73 -1.12 -12.82 -10.80
C THR A 73 -0.92 -11.36 -11.19
N VAL A 74 -0.03 -11.09 -12.15
CA VAL A 74 0.09 -9.78 -12.80
C VAL A 74 -0.82 -9.73 -14.03
N THR A 75 -1.64 -8.69 -14.12
CA THR A 75 -2.35 -8.29 -15.34
C THR A 75 -2.03 -6.83 -15.67
N SER A 76 -1.99 -6.50 -16.96
CA SER A 76 -1.90 -5.11 -17.41
C SER A 76 -2.84 -4.86 -18.59
N GLY A 77 -3.13 -3.58 -18.84
CA GLY A 77 -4.03 -3.14 -19.89
C GLY A 77 -3.86 -1.66 -20.22
N GLY A 78 -4.55 -1.23 -21.29
CA GLY A 78 -4.45 0.14 -21.80
C GLY A 78 -3.11 0.42 -22.51
N THR A 79 -2.88 1.67 -22.90
CA THR A 79 -1.69 2.07 -23.69
C THR A 79 -1.20 3.47 -23.37
N GLY A 80 0.12 3.67 -23.32
CA GLY A 80 0.75 4.95 -23.02
C GLY A 80 0.32 5.49 -21.65
N MET A 81 -0.14 6.74 -21.58
CA MET A 81 -0.65 7.33 -20.33
C MET A 81 -1.88 6.61 -19.75
N TYR A 82 -2.57 5.78 -20.53
CA TYR A 82 -3.65 4.91 -20.05
C TYR A 82 -3.19 3.51 -19.66
N HIS A 83 -1.89 3.26 -19.49
CA HIS A 83 -1.44 1.95 -19.02
C HIS A 83 -1.86 1.73 -17.56
N SER A 84 -2.25 0.51 -17.25
CA SER A 84 -2.67 0.09 -15.91
C SER A 84 -2.11 -1.28 -15.58
N ILE A 85 -1.72 -1.48 -14.32
CA ILE A 85 -1.17 -2.73 -13.79
C ILE A 85 -2.00 -3.12 -12.56
N ARG A 86 -2.40 -4.39 -12.48
CA ARG A 86 -3.03 -4.98 -11.27
C ARG A 86 -2.30 -6.28 -10.94
N ILE A 87 -1.81 -6.39 -9.71
CA ILE A 87 -1.02 -7.51 -9.21
C ILE A 87 -1.74 -8.05 -7.99
N GLN A 88 -2.15 -9.33 -7.99
CA GLN A 88 -3.04 -9.88 -6.97
C GLN A 88 -2.61 -11.25 -6.47
N ASP A 89 -2.86 -11.51 -5.19
CA ASP A 89 -2.87 -12.86 -4.64
C ASP A 89 -3.99 -13.70 -5.31
N PRO A 90 -3.68 -14.83 -5.97
CA PRO A 90 -4.71 -15.69 -6.55
C PRO A 90 -5.54 -16.45 -5.49
N ALA A 91 -5.12 -16.48 -4.22
CA ALA A 91 -5.87 -17.09 -3.12
C ALA A 91 -6.77 -16.08 -2.38
N GLU A 92 -6.34 -14.83 -2.23
CA GLU A 92 -7.14 -13.74 -1.64
C GLU A 92 -7.00 -12.43 -2.45
N PRO A 93 -7.80 -12.23 -3.52
CA PRO A 93 -7.64 -11.12 -4.47
C PRO A 93 -7.76 -9.69 -3.93
N LEU A 94 -8.20 -9.49 -2.68
CA LEU A 94 -8.14 -8.18 -1.99
C LEU A 94 -6.71 -7.80 -1.60
N ASN A 95 -5.81 -8.78 -1.48
CA ASN A 95 -4.37 -8.59 -1.37
C ASN A 95 -3.83 -8.23 -2.76
N GLN A 96 -3.63 -6.93 -3.01
CA GLN A 96 -3.29 -6.43 -4.35
C GLN A 96 -2.50 -5.12 -4.34
N MET A 97 -1.70 -4.95 -5.40
CA MET A 97 -1.11 -3.69 -5.83
C MET A 97 -1.79 -3.25 -7.14
N PHE A 98 -2.15 -1.98 -7.24
CA PHE A 98 -2.80 -1.40 -8.42
C PHE A 98 -2.15 -0.07 -8.81
N VAL A 99 -1.98 0.14 -10.12
CA VAL A 99 -1.46 1.37 -10.74
C VAL A 99 -2.26 1.70 -12.00
N LEU A 100 -2.60 2.97 -12.18
CA LEU A 100 -3.11 3.54 -13.42
C LEU A 100 -2.48 4.93 -13.62
N LEU A 101 -1.84 5.19 -14.76
CA LEU A 101 -1.02 6.41 -14.89
C LEU A 101 -1.91 7.66 -15.01
N LYS A 102 -3.03 7.54 -15.75
CA LYS A 102 -4.04 8.60 -15.94
C LYS A 102 -5.45 8.04 -16.11
N ALA A 103 -6.43 8.68 -15.46
CA ALA A 103 -7.86 8.52 -15.69
C ALA A 103 -8.47 9.82 -16.26
N ASP A 104 -9.02 9.73 -17.47
CA ASP A 104 -10.01 10.67 -18.02
C ASP A 104 -11.12 9.86 -18.72
N ILE A 105 -12.33 10.37 -18.92
CA ILE A 105 -12.86 11.72 -18.67
C ILE A 105 -13.63 11.76 -17.34
N LEU A 106 -13.42 12.77 -16.50
CA LEU A 106 -14.13 12.95 -15.22
C LEU A 106 -14.90 14.29 -15.23
N LEU A 107 -16.16 14.28 -15.67
CA LEU A 107 -16.92 15.52 -15.94
C LEU A 107 -17.15 16.38 -14.69
N HIS A 108 -17.13 17.70 -14.87
CA HIS A 108 -17.40 18.67 -13.79
C HIS A 108 -18.83 18.59 -13.23
N SER A 109 -19.82 18.23 -14.05
CA SER A 109 -21.24 18.25 -13.64
C SER A 109 -22.14 17.33 -14.48
N GLN A 110 -23.29 16.97 -13.91
CA GLN A 110 -24.35 16.29 -14.65
C GLN A 110 -24.95 17.18 -15.75
N GLU A 111 -25.03 18.50 -15.54
CA GLU A 111 -25.48 19.45 -16.57
C GLU A 111 -24.56 19.41 -17.81
N GLY A 112 -23.24 19.28 -17.59
CA GLY A 112 -22.26 19.01 -18.63
C GLY A 112 -22.47 17.68 -19.35
N LYS A 113 -22.78 16.60 -18.62
CA LYS A 113 -23.07 15.27 -19.19
C LYS A 113 -24.33 15.26 -20.06
N ASP A 114 -25.38 15.92 -19.58
CA ASP A 114 -26.64 16.10 -20.31
C ASP A 114 -26.42 16.97 -21.57
N ALA A 115 -25.63 18.04 -21.45
CA ALA A 115 -25.24 18.87 -22.58
C ALA A 115 -24.38 18.12 -23.61
N TRP A 116 -23.44 17.26 -23.20
CA TRP A 116 -22.69 16.39 -24.12
C TRP A 116 -23.59 15.40 -24.87
N THR A 117 -24.66 14.90 -24.23
CA THR A 117 -25.68 14.05 -24.86
C THR A 117 -26.41 14.79 -26.00
N TYR A 118 -26.77 16.06 -25.78
CA TYR A 118 -27.35 16.90 -26.83
C TYR A 118 -26.31 17.29 -27.91
N TYR A 119 -25.14 17.77 -27.49
CA TYR A 119 -24.12 18.37 -28.35
C TYR A 119 -23.53 17.37 -29.35
N SER A 120 -23.18 16.16 -28.90
CA SER A 120 -22.69 15.08 -29.79
C SER A 120 -23.76 14.66 -30.81
N GLY A 121 -25.04 14.65 -30.41
CA GLY A 121 -26.18 14.36 -31.29
C GLY A 121 -26.40 15.40 -32.39
N VAL A 122 -26.29 16.70 -32.08
CA VAL A 122 -26.56 17.78 -33.06
C VAL A 122 -25.35 18.19 -33.92
N THR A 123 -24.13 17.96 -33.43
CA THR A 123 -22.90 18.22 -34.22
C THR A 123 -22.59 17.14 -35.24
N GLY A 124 -23.15 15.93 -35.07
CA GLY A 124 -22.81 14.78 -35.92
C GLY A 124 -21.38 14.27 -35.71
N MET A 125 -20.78 14.55 -34.55
CA MET A 125 -19.44 14.08 -34.16
C MET A 125 -19.60 12.84 -33.25
N PRO A 126 -19.63 11.61 -33.79
CA PRO A 126 -19.91 10.40 -32.99
C PRO A 126 -18.85 10.16 -31.91
N ASP A 127 -17.60 10.51 -32.18
CA ASP A 127 -16.47 10.35 -31.25
C ASP A 127 -16.67 11.16 -29.94
N MET A 128 -17.48 12.23 -29.98
CA MET A 128 -17.83 13.04 -28.81
C MET A 128 -18.90 12.41 -27.91
N GLN A 129 -19.51 11.28 -28.32
CA GLN A 129 -20.49 10.58 -27.48
C GLN A 129 -19.85 9.94 -26.23
N ILE A 130 -18.53 9.73 -26.22
CA ILE A 130 -17.81 9.21 -25.05
C ILE A 130 -17.97 10.12 -23.82
N PHE A 131 -17.98 11.44 -24.03
CA PHE A 131 -18.25 12.42 -22.97
C PHE A 131 -19.66 12.25 -22.37
N ALA A 132 -20.66 11.82 -23.15
CA ALA A 132 -22.00 11.54 -22.63
C ALA A 132 -22.05 10.26 -21.76
N GLN A 133 -21.03 9.41 -21.81
CA GLN A 133 -20.93 8.19 -20.98
C GLN A 133 -20.08 8.40 -19.72
N ALA A 134 -19.04 9.24 -19.81
CA ALA A 134 -18.07 9.55 -18.77
C ALA A 134 -18.67 9.82 -17.37
N PRO A 135 -18.05 9.36 -16.26
CA PRO A 135 -18.50 9.63 -14.91
C PRO A 135 -18.43 11.13 -14.55
N VAL A 136 -19.13 11.51 -13.47
CA VAL A 136 -19.20 12.91 -12.99
C VAL A 136 -18.49 13.02 -11.64
N LEU A 137 -17.46 13.86 -11.56
CA LEU A 137 -16.73 14.17 -10.33
C LEU A 137 -17.11 15.58 -9.86
N SER A 138 -18.32 15.71 -9.30
CA SER A 138 -18.91 17.01 -8.92
C SER A 138 -18.21 17.77 -7.79
N SER A 139 -17.19 17.17 -7.16
CA SER A 139 -16.34 17.79 -6.15
C SER A 139 -14.96 17.10 -6.21
N PRO A 140 -13.95 17.68 -6.88
CA PRO A 140 -12.66 17.02 -7.08
C PRO A 140 -11.83 16.92 -5.78
N SER A 141 -11.48 15.69 -5.43
CA SER A 141 -10.47 15.32 -4.41
C SER A 141 -10.01 13.89 -4.69
N THR A 142 -8.88 13.45 -4.09
CA THR A 142 -8.47 12.04 -4.14
C THR A 142 -9.59 11.13 -3.64
N GLU A 143 -10.24 11.48 -2.52
CA GLU A 143 -11.34 10.71 -1.93
C GLU A 143 -12.54 10.59 -2.87
N ASN A 144 -13.01 11.70 -3.41
CA ASN A 144 -14.22 11.70 -4.24
C ASN A 144 -13.96 11.03 -5.60
N PHE A 145 -12.72 11.03 -6.08
CA PHE A 145 -12.30 10.19 -7.20
C PHE A 145 -12.42 8.70 -6.85
N TYR A 146 -11.94 8.25 -5.70
CA TYR A 146 -12.08 6.86 -5.27
C TYR A 146 -13.53 6.45 -5.01
N GLN A 147 -14.38 7.33 -4.46
CA GLN A 147 -15.82 7.09 -4.31
C GLN A 147 -16.56 6.89 -5.64
N ILE A 148 -16.04 7.40 -6.76
CA ILE A 148 -16.57 7.14 -8.11
C ILE A 148 -15.74 6.13 -8.91
N PHE A 149 -14.72 5.50 -8.32
CA PHE A 149 -13.80 4.62 -9.04
C PHE A 149 -14.51 3.44 -9.75
N PRO A 150 -15.52 2.76 -9.18
CA PRO A 150 -16.32 1.77 -9.91
C PRO A 150 -16.89 2.31 -11.23
N GLN A 151 -17.42 3.54 -11.20
CA GLN A 151 -18.04 4.19 -12.36
C GLN A 151 -17.01 4.59 -13.42
N TYR A 152 -15.78 4.92 -12.98
CA TYR A 152 -14.65 5.13 -13.88
C TYR A 152 -14.15 3.81 -14.47
N ALA A 153 -14.01 2.76 -13.66
CA ALA A 153 -13.55 1.44 -14.05
C ALA A 153 -14.46 0.80 -15.12
N ASP A 154 -15.79 0.84 -14.93
CA ASP A 154 -16.77 0.40 -15.93
C ASP A 154 -16.65 1.19 -17.24
N PHE A 155 -16.58 2.53 -17.14
CA PHE A 155 -16.41 3.41 -18.29
C PHE A 155 -15.09 3.13 -19.05
N ALA A 156 -13.98 2.96 -18.34
CA ALA A 156 -12.68 2.66 -18.91
C ALA A 156 -12.64 1.27 -19.57
N ALA A 157 -13.21 0.25 -18.93
CA ALA A 157 -13.31 -1.09 -19.49
C ALA A 157 -14.21 -1.14 -20.75
N GLN A 158 -15.27 -0.33 -20.80
CA GLN A 158 -16.21 -0.31 -21.92
C GLN A 158 -15.76 0.58 -23.10
N TYR A 159 -15.11 1.71 -22.84
CA TYR A 159 -14.80 2.74 -23.86
C TYR A 159 -13.31 3.04 -24.03
N GLY A 160 -12.44 2.61 -23.11
CA GLY A 160 -11.00 2.91 -23.12
C GLY A 160 -10.19 2.01 -24.08
N PRO A 161 -9.25 2.58 -24.86
CA PRO A 161 -8.45 1.82 -25.81
C PRO A 161 -7.40 0.95 -25.10
N GLY A 162 -7.56 -0.37 -25.19
CA GLY A 162 -6.56 -1.36 -24.78
C GLY A 162 -6.88 -2.15 -23.50
N TYR A 163 -8.03 -1.95 -22.86
CA TYR A 163 -8.44 -2.71 -21.67
C TYR A 163 -9.17 -4.03 -21.99
N ALA A 164 -9.11 -4.53 -23.23
CA ALA A 164 -9.79 -5.75 -23.65
C ALA A 164 -9.22 -6.99 -22.96
N GLY A 165 -9.93 -7.52 -21.96
CA GLY A 165 -9.47 -8.64 -21.11
C GLY A 165 -8.74 -8.20 -19.83
N TYR A 166 -8.65 -6.89 -19.57
CA TYR A 166 -8.18 -6.34 -18.31
C TYR A 166 -9.36 -6.15 -17.34
N THR A 167 -9.13 -6.35 -16.04
CA THR A 167 -10.17 -6.20 -15.00
C THR A 167 -9.66 -5.26 -13.90
N PHE A 168 -10.14 -4.02 -13.92
CA PHE A 168 -9.90 -3.04 -12.86
C PHE A 168 -10.38 -3.56 -11.48
N PRO A 169 -9.74 -3.16 -10.38
CA PRO A 169 -10.36 -3.26 -9.07
C PRO A 169 -11.60 -2.39 -9.00
N GLN A 170 -12.56 -2.73 -8.13
CA GLN A 170 -13.78 -1.93 -7.98
C GLN A 170 -13.66 -0.87 -6.88
N PHE A 171 -13.16 -1.22 -5.69
CA PHE A 171 -13.13 -0.32 -4.52
C PHE A 171 -14.52 0.27 -4.18
N GLU A 172 -15.56 -0.56 -4.14
CA GLU A 172 -16.92 -0.14 -3.77
C GLU A 172 -16.97 0.33 -2.30
N ALA A 173 -18.04 1.04 -1.91
CA ALA A 173 -18.29 1.49 -0.53
C ALA A 173 -17.13 2.29 0.13
N PHE A 174 -16.24 2.87 -0.69
CA PHE A 174 -15.01 3.52 -0.28
C PHE A 174 -15.22 4.56 0.84
N THR A 175 -14.62 4.28 2.00
CA THR A 175 -14.77 5.08 3.22
C THR A 175 -13.39 5.39 3.81
N VAL A 176 -13.01 6.68 3.78
CA VAL A 176 -11.72 7.15 4.32
C VAL A 176 -11.71 7.04 5.85
N THR A 177 -10.68 6.39 6.38
CA THR A 177 -10.41 6.27 7.81
C THR A 177 -9.29 7.22 8.27
N GLU A 178 -8.34 7.56 7.39
CA GLU A 178 -7.19 8.43 7.72
C GLU A 178 -6.70 9.20 6.48
N ARG A 179 -6.04 10.36 6.69
CA ARG A 179 -5.58 11.27 5.63
C ARG A 179 -4.17 11.78 5.92
N PHE A 180 -3.33 11.82 4.89
CA PHE A 180 -1.96 12.32 4.95
C PHE A 180 -1.74 13.36 3.85
N PRO A 181 -0.92 14.40 4.08
CA PRO A 181 -0.52 15.31 3.03
C PRO A 181 0.18 14.56 1.88
N SER A 182 -0.23 14.79 0.64
CA SER A 182 0.57 14.40 -0.52
C SER A 182 1.86 15.23 -0.59
N THR A 183 2.97 14.59 -0.93
CA THR A 183 4.24 15.24 -1.24
C THR A 183 4.62 15.13 -2.73
N GLY A 184 3.68 14.70 -3.59
CA GLY A 184 3.93 14.50 -5.02
C GLY A 184 4.14 15.80 -5.79
N SER A 185 4.84 15.75 -6.92
CA SER A 185 5.14 16.95 -7.74
C SER A 185 3.89 17.65 -8.31
N LEU A 186 2.78 16.91 -8.47
CA LEU A 186 1.49 17.45 -8.92
C LEU A 186 0.66 18.13 -7.82
N SER A 187 1.02 17.99 -6.53
CA SER A 187 0.27 18.55 -5.39
C SER A 187 0.05 20.07 -5.45
N ALA A 188 0.91 20.80 -6.16
CA ALA A 188 0.77 22.24 -6.39
C ALA A 188 -0.34 22.62 -7.41
N TYR A 189 -0.87 21.65 -8.15
CA TYR A 189 -1.90 21.82 -9.19
C TYR A 189 -3.14 20.95 -8.97
N ALA A 190 -2.99 19.87 -8.18
CA ALA A 190 -4.06 18.92 -7.91
C ALA A 190 -5.02 19.44 -6.82
N LEU A 191 -6.30 19.12 -7.01
CA LEU A 191 -7.41 19.53 -6.17
C LEU A 191 -7.69 18.43 -5.14
N GLY A 192 -7.53 18.76 -3.85
CA GLY A 192 -7.72 17.80 -2.76
C GLY A 192 -6.78 16.60 -2.83
N ASP A 193 -5.51 16.86 -3.14
CA ASP A 193 -4.43 15.86 -3.27
C ASP A 193 -3.99 15.36 -1.88
N GLU A 194 -4.52 14.22 -1.49
CA GLU A 194 -4.26 13.55 -0.21
C GLU A 194 -3.80 12.12 -0.46
N LEU A 195 -3.10 11.55 0.53
CA LEU A 195 -2.93 10.10 0.61
C LEU A 195 -3.94 9.59 1.64
N LEU A 196 -4.65 8.53 1.32
CA LEU A 196 -5.81 8.08 2.09
C LEU A 196 -5.58 6.67 2.61
N ARG A 197 -5.90 6.45 3.88
CA ARG A 197 -6.28 5.12 4.37
C ARG A 197 -7.79 4.97 4.21
N ALA A 198 -8.25 3.85 3.67
CA ALA A 198 -9.67 3.60 3.51
C ALA A 198 -10.04 2.12 3.63
N THR A 199 -11.28 1.88 4.03
CA THR A 199 -11.97 0.60 3.88
C THR A 199 -12.86 0.63 2.64
N PHE A 200 -13.00 -0.51 1.96
CA PHE A 200 -13.80 -0.67 0.74
C PHE A 200 -14.44 -2.07 0.71
N THR A 201 -15.28 -2.33 -0.29
CA THR A 201 -15.74 -3.68 -0.64
C THR A 201 -15.40 -4.04 -2.08
N GLU A 202 -15.09 -5.32 -2.32
CA GLU A 202 -14.93 -5.90 -3.65
C GLU A 202 -15.40 -7.37 -3.61
N ASP A 203 -16.21 -7.79 -4.59
CA ASP A 203 -16.95 -9.06 -4.59
C ASP A 203 -17.76 -9.35 -3.29
N GLY A 204 -18.26 -8.29 -2.64
CA GLY A 204 -19.01 -8.39 -1.39
C GLY A 204 -18.17 -8.76 -0.15
N ARG A 205 -16.84 -8.66 -0.23
CA ARG A 205 -15.89 -8.86 0.88
C ARG A 205 -15.31 -7.52 1.30
N GLU A 206 -15.04 -7.34 2.59
CA GLU A 206 -14.44 -6.09 3.11
C GLU A 206 -12.91 -6.10 2.94
N GLY A 207 -12.38 -5.00 2.42
CA GLY A 207 -10.95 -4.74 2.27
C GLY A 207 -10.50 -3.47 2.99
N GLU A 208 -9.21 -3.37 3.28
CA GLU A 208 -8.56 -2.18 3.82
C GLU A 208 -7.29 -1.88 3.00
N GLY A 209 -6.93 -0.61 2.86
CA GLY A 209 -5.67 -0.25 2.22
C GLY A 209 -5.39 1.24 2.13
N MET A 210 -4.35 1.54 1.36
CA MET A 210 -3.78 2.88 1.20
C MET A 210 -3.83 3.30 -0.27
N PHE A 211 -4.24 4.54 -0.51
CA PHE A 211 -4.69 5.04 -1.81
C PHE A 211 -4.12 6.43 -2.12
N ALA A 212 -3.81 6.69 -3.39
CA ALA A 212 -3.29 7.98 -3.86
C ALA A 212 -3.78 8.26 -5.29
N ALA A 213 -4.24 9.50 -5.56
CA ALA A 213 -4.57 9.97 -6.91
C ALA A 213 -4.64 11.51 -6.95
N SER A 214 -3.93 12.12 -7.90
CA SER A 214 -3.85 13.58 -8.08
C SER A 214 -4.84 14.07 -9.13
N VAL A 215 -5.94 14.69 -8.69
CA VAL A 215 -7.03 15.18 -9.57
C VAL A 215 -6.74 16.61 -10.06
N VAL A 216 -6.69 16.83 -11.37
CA VAL A 216 -6.34 18.13 -11.99
C VAL A 216 -7.48 18.60 -12.91
N ASP A 217 -7.81 19.90 -12.84
CA ASP A 217 -8.80 20.57 -13.70
C ASP A 217 -8.23 20.85 -15.10
N PHE A 218 -8.88 20.33 -16.14
CA PHE A 218 -8.47 20.54 -17.54
C PHE A 218 -9.17 21.74 -18.22
N GLY A 219 -9.99 22.46 -17.46
CA GLY A 219 -10.66 23.70 -17.85
C GLY A 219 -12.10 23.52 -18.32
N SER A 220 -12.92 24.53 -18.04
CA SER A 220 -14.29 24.61 -18.54
C SER A 220 -14.37 24.81 -20.05
N VAL A 221 -15.32 24.13 -20.70
CA VAL A 221 -15.60 24.22 -22.15
C VAL A 221 -17.08 24.50 -22.38
N PRO A 222 -17.48 25.71 -22.82
CA PRO A 222 -18.89 26.07 -23.00
C PRO A 222 -19.50 25.40 -24.24
N ILE A 223 -20.14 24.24 -24.04
CA ILE A 223 -20.85 23.47 -25.08
C ILE A 223 -22.34 23.83 -25.11
N ALA A 224 -23.03 23.53 -26.22
CA ALA A 224 -24.46 23.79 -26.32
C ALA A 224 -25.26 22.78 -25.49
N ALA A 225 -26.16 23.27 -24.62
CA ALA A 225 -26.97 22.46 -23.71
C ALA A 225 -28.42 22.24 -24.17
N GLY A 226 -28.78 22.74 -25.37
CA GLY A 226 -30.13 22.57 -25.91
C GLY A 226 -30.40 23.38 -27.18
N PRO A 227 -31.62 23.31 -27.73
CA PRO A 227 -32.02 24.10 -28.89
C PRO A 227 -32.05 25.61 -28.57
N PRO A 228 -31.84 26.50 -29.56
CA PRO A 228 -31.86 27.94 -29.34
C PRO A 228 -33.21 28.44 -28.77
N VAL A 229 -33.12 29.27 -27.74
CA VAL A 229 -34.25 30.00 -27.15
C VAL A 229 -34.22 31.43 -27.69
N GLY A 230 -34.95 31.66 -28.77
CA GLY A 230 -34.90 32.92 -29.52
C GLY A 230 -33.54 33.09 -30.21
N TYR A 231 -32.77 34.10 -29.78
CA TYR A 231 -31.41 34.38 -30.27
C TYR A 231 -30.30 33.85 -29.34
N GLN A 232 -30.66 33.20 -28.23
CA GLN A 232 -29.70 32.65 -27.26
C GLN A 232 -29.58 31.14 -27.46
N LEU A 233 -28.35 30.63 -27.51
CA LEU A 233 -28.06 29.20 -27.43
C LEU A 233 -27.80 28.86 -25.96
N PRO A 234 -28.56 27.95 -25.33
CA PRO A 234 -28.24 27.46 -23.99
C PRO A 234 -26.84 26.84 -23.98
N GLN A 235 -26.04 27.12 -22.95
CA GLN A 235 -24.70 26.57 -22.78
C GLN A 235 -24.51 26.05 -21.36
N ALA A 236 -23.74 24.97 -21.25
CA ALA A 236 -23.29 24.37 -19.99
C ALA A 236 -21.78 24.10 -20.07
N ASP A 237 -21.16 23.79 -18.92
CA ASP A 237 -19.75 23.41 -18.87
C ASP A 237 -19.57 21.93 -19.25
N GLY A 238 -18.97 21.68 -20.41
CA GLY A 238 -18.52 20.37 -20.87
C GLY A 238 -17.09 20.00 -20.43
N GLY A 239 -16.47 20.80 -19.56
CA GLY A 239 -15.16 20.57 -18.98
C GLY A 239 -15.08 19.33 -18.08
N TYR A 240 -13.85 18.91 -17.80
CA TYR A 240 -13.56 17.68 -17.08
C TYR A 240 -12.21 17.74 -16.33
N TYR A 241 -12.14 16.98 -15.25
CA TYR A 241 -10.90 16.65 -14.55
C TYR A 241 -10.19 15.47 -15.22
N MET A 242 -8.88 15.39 -15.01
CA MET A 242 -8.08 14.18 -15.19
C MET A 242 -7.50 13.79 -13.83
N ALA A 243 -7.47 12.51 -13.48
CA ALA A 243 -6.74 12.03 -12.31
C ALA A 243 -5.44 11.34 -12.73
N TYR A 244 -4.37 11.55 -11.97
CA TYR A 244 -3.01 11.09 -12.27
C TYR A 244 -2.41 10.31 -11.10
N ASN A 245 -1.37 9.52 -11.36
CA ASN A 245 -0.62 8.76 -10.34
C ASN A 245 -1.52 7.87 -9.48
N ILE A 246 -2.54 7.24 -10.09
CA ILE A 246 -3.57 6.52 -9.37
C ILE A 246 -2.98 5.19 -8.88
N MET A 247 -2.86 5.04 -7.56
CA MET A 247 -2.15 3.93 -6.92
C MET A 247 -2.94 3.43 -5.72
N ALA A 248 -3.00 2.11 -5.56
CA ALA A 248 -3.55 1.47 -4.37
C ALA A 248 -2.71 0.27 -3.94
N VAL A 249 -2.53 0.12 -2.64
CA VAL A 249 -2.08 -1.13 -2.01
C VAL A 249 -3.11 -1.53 -0.99
N THR A 250 -3.71 -2.71 -1.16
CA THR A 250 -4.80 -3.19 -0.32
C THR A 250 -4.58 -4.63 0.13
N ALA A 251 -5.30 -5.00 1.18
CA ALA A 251 -5.47 -6.38 1.62
C ALA A 251 -6.94 -6.66 1.92
N ALA A 252 -7.24 -7.92 2.24
CA ALA A 252 -8.42 -8.21 3.04
C ALA A 252 -8.42 -7.36 4.32
N LYS A 253 -9.62 -7.01 4.80
CA LYS A 253 -9.77 -6.38 6.11
C LYS A 253 -9.09 -7.23 7.19
N ASP A 254 -8.67 -6.59 8.29
CA ASP A 254 -8.07 -7.23 9.47
C ASP A 254 -6.65 -7.79 9.27
N THR A 255 -6.19 -7.98 8.02
CA THR A 255 -4.81 -8.43 7.68
C THR A 255 -3.95 -7.35 7.02
N PHE A 256 -4.46 -6.14 6.76
CA PHE A 256 -3.71 -5.10 6.03
C PHE A 256 -2.35 -4.75 6.66
N VAL A 257 -2.24 -4.69 7.99
CA VAL A 257 -0.97 -4.43 8.68
C VAL A 257 0.07 -5.53 8.44
N GLU A 258 -0.35 -6.79 8.20
CA GLU A 258 0.53 -7.90 7.84
C GLU A 258 1.12 -7.71 6.44
N TRP A 259 0.31 -7.23 5.48
CA TRP A 259 0.68 -7.12 4.07
C TRP A 259 1.29 -5.77 3.67
N GLU A 260 0.98 -4.68 4.37
CA GLU A 260 1.38 -3.32 3.98
C GLU A 260 2.88 -3.24 3.69
N GLY A 261 3.74 -3.66 4.62
CA GLY A 261 5.19 -3.54 4.47
C GLY A 261 5.71 -4.17 3.17
N ILE A 262 5.36 -5.43 2.90
CA ILE A 262 5.90 -6.19 1.76
C ILE A 262 5.28 -5.77 0.42
N LEU A 263 3.98 -5.44 0.38
CA LEU A 263 3.33 -5.00 -0.86
C LEU A 263 3.74 -3.59 -1.24
N THR A 264 3.94 -2.71 -0.27
CA THR A 264 4.37 -1.34 -0.55
C THR A 264 5.85 -1.24 -0.92
N GLU A 265 6.71 -2.08 -0.33
CA GLU A 265 8.12 -2.19 -0.76
C GLU A 265 8.24 -2.89 -2.12
N SER A 266 7.36 -3.84 -2.44
CA SER A 266 7.21 -4.43 -3.78
C SER A 266 6.84 -3.35 -4.82
N LEU A 267 5.79 -2.56 -4.54
CA LEU A 267 5.34 -1.47 -5.42
C LEU A 267 6.45 -0.42 -5.65
N GLY A 268 7.24 -0.12 -4.61
CA GLY A 268 8.42 0.74 -4.65
C GLY A 268 9.58 0.27 -5.53
N THR A 269 9.42 -0.83 -6.28
CA THR A 269 10.39 -1.32 -7.28
C THR A 269 9.89 -1.26 -8.73
N LEU A 270 8.73 -0.63 -8.99
CA LEU A 270 8.16 -0.51 -10.34
C LEU A 270 8.97 0.44 -11.23
N GLU A 271 9.69 -0.11 -12.21
CA GLU A 271 10.43 0.67 -13.21
C GLU A 271 9.83 0.48 -14.61
N TYR A 272 9.50 1.58 -15.30
CA TYR A 272 9.06 1.57 -16.69
C TYR A 272 10.25 1.64 -17.66
N SER A 273 10.19 0.87 -18.74
CA SER A 273 11.29 0.78 -19.71
C SER A 273 11.43 2.07 -20.52
N GLU A 274 12.67 2.44 -20.90
CA GLU A 274 12.92 3.61 -21.74
C GLU A 274 12.12 3.55 -23.06
N ASN A 275 11.84 2.35 -23.59
CA ASN A 275 11.03 2.18 -24.79
C ASN A 275 9.57 2.57 -24.57
N PHE A 276 8.96 2.12 -23.47
CA PHE A 276 7.58 2.48 -23.11
C PHE A 276 7.44 4.00 -22.90
N VAL A 277 8.38 4.61 -22.17
CA VAL A 277 8.41 6.05 -21.92
C VAL A 277 8.56 6.84 -23.21
N ASN A 278 9.52 6.46 -24.07
CA ASN A 278 9.71 7.12 -25.37
C ASN A 278 8.51 6.94 -26.31
N ALA A 279 7.85 5.78 -26.31
CA ALA A 279 6.64 5.55 -27.10
C ALA A 279 5.46 6.42 -26.62
N THR A 280 5.27 6.54 -25.31
CA THR A 280 4.25 7.40 -24.69
C THR A 280 4.46 8.87 -25.05
N ILE A 281 5.70 9.35 -24.99
CA ILE A 281 6.10 10.69 -25.43
C ILE A 281 5.83 10.88 -26.94
N GLN A 282 6.23 9.92 -27.78
CA GLN A 282 6.05 10.00 -29.24
C GLN A 282 4.59 9.94 -29.69
N ALA A 283 3.71 9.31 -28.91
CA ALA A 283 2.27 9.30 -29.15
C ALA A 283 1.62 10.70 -28.99
N GLY A 284 2.35 11.69 -28.46
CA GLY A 284 1.85 13.06 -28.27
C GLY A 284 0.74 13.16 -27.23
N GLN A 285 0.60 12.15 -26.36
CA GLN A 285 -0.45 12.06 -25.35
C GLN A 285 -0.31 13.11 -24.24
N GLU A 286 0.89 13.69 -24.06
CA GLU A 286 1.14 14.68 -23.01
C GLU A 286 2.34 15.58 -23.30
N VAL A 287 2.49 16.66 -22.53
CA VAL A 287 3.72 17.47 -22.52
C VAL A 287 4.78 16.72 -21.72
N VAL A 288 5.93 16.45 -22.37
CA VAL A 288 7.02 15.55 -21.94
C VAL A 288 7.37 15.60 -20.45
N GLN A 289 7.25 16.76 -19.79
CA GLN A 289 7.55 16.90 -18.36
C GLN A 289 6.67 16.01 -17.46
N GLN A 290 5.36 15.87 -17.74
CA GLN A 290 4.45 15.10 -16.88
C GLN A 290 4.71 13.59 -16.96
N ALA A 291 4.93 13.07 -18.18
CA ALA A 291 5.36 11.67 -18.37
C ALA A 291 6.78 11.38 -17.85
N MET A 292 7.70 12.36 -17.87
CA MET A 292 9.03 12.21 -17.25
C MET A 292 8.96 12.13 -15.72
N ASP A 293 8.13 12.96 -15.11
CA ASP A 293 7.83 12.88 -13.68
C ASP A 293 7.27 11.49 -13.35
N PHE A 294 6.27 10.98 -14.09
CA PHE A 294 5.69 9.66 -13.83
C PHE A 294 6.73 8.52 -13.82
N SER A 295 7.67 8.48 -14.78
CA SER A 295 8.62 7.36 -14.90
C SER A 295 9.78 7.39 -13.90
N ARG A 296 10.29 8.57 -13.50
CA ARG A 296 11.44 8.67 -12.57
C ARG A 296 10.98 8.96 -11.15
N ASN A 297 9.96 9.79 -11.02
CA ASN A 297 9.33 10.08 -9.75
C ASN A 297 8.32 8.98 -9.40
N ALA A 298 8.17 7.88 -10.15
CA ALA A 298 7.53 6.67 -9.61
C ALA A 298 8.16 6.33 -8.25
N ASN A 299 9.49 6.24 -8.20
CA ASN A 299 10.22 5.96 -6.96
C ASN A 299 10.24 7.16 -5.99
N GLU A 300 10.21 8.43 -6.44
CA GLU A 300 10.18 9.57 -5.49
C GLU A 300 8.78 9.86 -4.91
N VAL A 301 7.73 9.69 -5.72
CA VAL A 301 6.32 9.73 -5.30
C VAL A 301 6.05 8.53 -4.40
N LEU A 302 6.40 7.31 -4.80
CA LEU A 302 6.28 6.14 -3.92
C LEU A 302 7.12 6.31 -2.65
N ASN A 303 8.36 6.79 -2.68
CA ASN A 303 9.10 7.05 -1.43
C ASN A 303 8.51 8.19 -0.59
N GLY A 304 7.91 9.22 -1.19
CA GLY A 304 7.19 10.29 -0.47
C GLY A 304 5.90 9.80 0.17
N ILE A 305 5.17 8.94 -0.55
CA ILE A 305 4.00 8.19 -0.10
C ILE A 305 4.40 7.27 1.06
N MET A 306 5.42 6.43 0.88
CA MET A 306 5.97 5.55 1.92
C MET A 306 6.50 6.31 3.12
N SER A 307 7.14 7.46 2.93
CA SER A 307 7.62 8.30 4.02
C SER A 307 6.45 8.89 4.79
N SER A 308 5.35 9.25 4.11
CA SER A 308 4.14 9.78 4.74
C SER A 308 3.35 8.69 5.46
N TRP A 309 3.26 7.49 4.88
CA TRP A 309 2.64 6.31 5.49
C TRP A 309 3.44 5.80 6.69
N LYS A 310 4.78 5.75 6.61
CA LYS A 310 5.68 5.38 7.73
C LYS A 310 5.83 6.49 8.79
N ALA A 311 5.29 7.69 8.54
CA ALA A 311 5.25 8.82 9.47
C ALA A 311 3.81 9.17 9.96
N ARG A 312 2.83 8.29 9.74
CA ARG A 312 1.44 8.50 10.17
C ARG A 312 1.24 8.43 11.69
N ASP A 313 0.07 8.88 12.15
CA ASP A 313 -0.36 8.65 13.53
C ASP A 313 -0.90 7.22 13.64
N THR A 314 -0.10 6.33 14.21
CA THR A 314 -0.43 4.91 14.29
C THR A 314 -1.56 4.59 15.27
N SER A 315 -2.19 5.59 15.91
CA SER A 315 -3.39 5.40 16.74
C SER A 315 -4.53 4.72 15.97
N VAL A 316 -4.65 4.93 14.65
CA VAL A 316 -5.67 4.25 13.82
C VAL A 316 -5.32 2.78 13.60
N ASP A 317 -4.04 2.43 13.38
CA ASP A 317 -3.58 1.03 13.34
C ASP A 317 -3.88 0.32 14.65
N ILE A 318 -3.50 0.93 15.78
CA ILE A 318 -3.67 0.37 17.12
C ILE A 318 -5.16 0.13 17.42
N GLN A 319 -6.04 1.08 17.05
CA GLN A 319 -7.49 0.92 17.22
C GLN A 319 -8.07 -0.14 16.29
N SER A 320 -7.69 -0.16 15.00
CA SER A 320 -8.13 -1.17 14.03
C SER A 320 -7.72 -2.58 14.47
N GLN A 321 -6.45 -2.76 14.82
CA GLN A 321 -5.89 -4.05 15.26
C GLN A 321 -6.50 -4.53 16.59
N LYS A 322 -6.74 -3.65 17.57
CA LYS A 322 -7.46 -4.01 18.80
C LYS A 322 -8.92 -4.37 18.57
N GLN A 323 -9.62 -3.65 17.69
CA GLN A 323 -10.99 -3.99 17.30
C GLN A 323 -11.04 -5.34 16.55
N SER A 324 -10.05 -5.57 15.68
CA SER A 324 -9.86 -6.81 14.93
C SER A 324 -9.75 -8.01 15.87
N ASP A 325 -8.79 -7.98 16.79
CA ASP A 325 -8.55 -9.06 17.76
C ASP A 325 -9.79 -9.35 18.61
N ALA A 326 -10.42 -8.30 19.15
CA ALA A 326 -11.63 -8.41 19.96
C ALA A 326 -12.87 -8.92 19.18
N THR A 327 -12.92 -8.69 17.87
CA THR A 327 -14.02 -9.17 16.99
C THR A 327 -13.80 -10.61 16.57
N LEU A 328 -12.55 -11.00 16.30
CA LEU A 328 -12.17 -12.34 15.85
C LEU A 328 -11.99 -13.34 17.00
N GLY A 329 -11.86 -12.86 18.24
CA GLY A 329 -11.73 -13.71 19.44
C GLY A 329 -10.29 -13.99 19.86
N TYR A 330 -9.34 -13.15 19.45
CA TYR A 330 -7.92 -13.27 19.77
C TYR A 330 -7.44 -12.33 20.88
N GLU A 331 -6.36 -12.72 21.53
CA GLU A 331 -5.44 -11.87 22.29
C GLU A 331 -4.08 -11.80 21.57
N ARG A 332 -3.22 -10.84 21.94
CA ARG A 332 -1.82 -10.81 21.45
C ARG A 332 -0.84 -11.15 22.57
N VAL A 333 0.10 -12.01 22.23
CA VAL A 333 1.30 -12.27 23.03
C VAL A 333 2.54 -11.96 22.20
N TYR A 334 3.65 -11.63 22.86
CA TYR A 334 4.93 -11.43 22.21
C TYR A 334 5.98 -12.40 22.78
N ASP A 335 6.91 -12.80 21.93
CA ASP A 335 8.07 -13.59 22.30
C ASP A 335 9.16 -12.68 22.89
N THR A 336 9.50 -12.91 24.16
CA THR A 336 10.54 -12.15 24.88
C THR A 336 11.97 -12.40 24.38
N GLU A 337 12.22 -13.45 23.59
CA GLU A 337 13.53 -13.73 22.99
C GLU A 337 13.73 -13.04 21.63
N THR A 338 12.67 -12.91 20.82
CA THR A 338 12.74 -12.36 19.45
C THR A 338 12.08 -10.98 19.28
N GLY A 339 11.09 -10.66 20.10
CA GLY A 339 10.18 -9.52 19.91
C GLY A 339 8.98 -9.81 18.99
N ASP A 340 8.89 -11.01 18.40
CA ASP A 340 7.81 -11.38 17.49
C ASP A 340 6.45 -11.41 18.19
N ILE A 341 5.41 -10.88 17.55
CA ILE A 341 4.04 -10.82 18.07
C ILE A 341 3.18 -11.90 17.41
N TYR A 342 2.34 -12.56 18.20
CA TYR A 342 1.43 -13.62 17.75
C TYR A 342 0.01 -13.38 18.23
N ARG A 343 -0.98 -13.80 17.42
CA ARG A 343 -2.37 -13.96 17.89
C ARG A 343 -2.52 -15.32 18.57
N ALA A 344 -3.24 -15.35 19.70
CA ALA A 344 -3.65 -16.58 20.38
C ALA A 344 -5.15 -16.49 20.71
N GLU A 345 -5.85 -17.62 20.92
CA GLU A 345 -7.25 -17.57 21.39
C GLU A 345 -7.35 -16.88 22.76
N ASN A 346 -8.39 -16.07 22.99
CA ASN A 346 -8.59 -15.38 24.27
C ASN A 346 -8.57 -16.34 25.48
N GLY A 347 -7.70 -16.07 26.45
CA GLY A 347 -7.45 -16.91 27.62
C GLY A 347 -6.30 -17.92 27.45
N TRP A 348 -5.58 -17.91 26.32
CA TRP A 348 -4.40 -18.74 26.13
C TRP A 348 -3.31 -18.42 27.17
N SER A 349 -3.01 -17.13 27.35
CA SER A 349 -1.98 -16.65 28.30
C SER A 349 -2.34 -16.89 29.77
N ASP A 350 -3.62 -16.97 30.15
CA ASP A 350 -4.07 -17.43 31.47
C ASP A 350 -3.72 -18.91 31.73
N SER A 351 -3.45 -19.69 30.68
CA SER A 351 -3.19 -21.14 30.74
C SER A 351 -1.73 -21.53 30.44
N TYR A 352 -0.99 -20.69 29.72
CA TYR A 352 0.42 -20.89 29.39
C TYR A 352 1.29 -20.69 30.65
N SER A 353 2.21 -21.63 30.90
CA SER A 353 3.02 -21.68 32.12
C SER A 353 4.53 -21.49 31.88
N GLY A 354 4.92 -20.91 30.75
CA GLY A 354 6.31 -20.55 30.47
C GLY A 354 6.56 -19.07 30.76
N GLU A 355 7.80 -18.63 30.52
CA GLU A 355 8.20 -17.23 30.65
C GLU A 355 8.43 -16.58 29.28
N ARG A 356 8.66 -17.37 28.22
CA ARG A 356 9.01 -16.86 26.87
C ARG A 356 7.92 -16.01 26.21
N TYR A 357 6.65 -16.45 26.19
CA TYR A 357 5.56 -15.70 25.56
C TYR A 357 4.76 -14.91 26.61
N GLN A 358 4.66 -13.59 26.44
CA GLN A 358 4.01 -12.69 27.41
C GLN A 358 2.88 -11.87 26.76
N PRO A 359 1.79 -11.53 27.47
CA PRO A 359 0.75 -10.65 26.93
C PRO A 359 1.28 -9.31 26.46
N VAL A 360 0.81 -8.84 25.29
CA VAL A 360 1.09 -7.48 24.82
C VAL A 360 0.40 -6.48 25.74
N THR A 361 1.18 -5.56 26.32
CA THR A 361 0.71 -4.55 27.29
C THR A 361 1.03 -3.10 26.89
N GLU A 362 1.82 -2.90 25.84
CA GLU A 362 2.14 -1.59 25.27
C GLU A 362 1.38 -1.38 23.94
N ASP A 363 0.86 -0.18 23.71
CA ASP A 363 -0.04 0.12 22.59
C ASP A 363 0.72 0.13 21.26
N GLU A 364 1.96 0.60 21.27
CA GLU A 364 2.90 0.67 20.16
C GLU A 364 3.19 -0.70 19.52
N MET A 365 2.98 -1.80 20.26
CA MET A 365 3.14 -3.15 19.76
C MET A 365 2.04 -3.56 18.75
N TYR A 366 0.84 -2.98 18.84
CA TYR A 366 -0.25 -3.28 17.89
C TYR A 366 0.00 -2.73 16.49
N VAL A 367 1.01 -1.86 16.32
CA VAL A 367 1.45 -1.33 15.01
C VAL A 367 2.27 -2.37 14.22
N GLN A 368 2.86 -3.35 14.91
CA GLN A 368 3.72 -4.34 14.28
C GLN A 368 2.88 -5.46 13.63
N PRO A 369 3.27 -5.97 12.45
CA PRO A 369 2.61 -7.12 11.84
C PRO A 369 2.76 -8.34 12.75
N ILE A 370 1.71 -9.14 12.86
CA ILE A 370 1.81 -10.41 13.60
C ILE A 370 2.63 -11.42 12.78
N SER A 371 3.50 -12.14 13.47
CA SER A 371 4.36 -13.18 12.89
C SER A 371 3.62 -14.50 12.68
N GLY A 372 2.50 -14.72 13.37
CA GLY A 372 1.69 -15.92 13.23
C GLY A 372 0.56 -16.04 14.25
N TYR A 373 -0.04 -17.22 14.25
CA TYR A 373 -1.07 -17.69 15.17
C TYR A 373 -0.50 -18.81 16.05
N ILE A 374 -0.85 -18.79 17.34
CA ILE A 374 -0.52 -19.86 18.29
C ILE A 374 -1.67 -20.87 18.38
N GLU A 375 -1.32 -22.15 18.42
CA GLU A 375 -2.23 -23.32 18.49
C GLU A 375 -1.91 -24.23 19.69
#